data_AF-N9MQE2-F1
#
_entry.id   AF-N9MQE2-F1
#
_cell.length_a   1.000
_cell.length_b   1.000
_cell.length_c   1.000
_cell.angle_alpha   90.00
_cell.angle_beta   90.00
_cell.angle_gamma   90.00
#
_symmetry.space_group_name_H-M   'P 1'
#
loop_
_entity.id
_entity.type
_entity.pdbx_description
1 polymer ?
#
loop_
_entity_poly.entity_id
_entity_poly.type
_entity_poly.pdbx_seq_one_letter_code
_entity_poly.pdbx_strand_id
1 'polypeptide(L)' 'MTLGHNVYGPLEVDQAMAQAERAGAKIIKPAHTTFYGGYAGYFQDPNGHLWEIVWNPDLDKAELDKD' A
#
# COMPACT_ATOMS: atom_id res chain seq x y z
N MET A 1 -1.57 13.62 -6.96
CA MET A 1 -1.95 13.45 -5.54
C MET A 1 -2.38 12.01 -5.35
N THR A 2 -1.94 11.35 -4.27
CA THR A 2 -2.33 9.98 -3.93
C THR A 2 -2.90 9.93 -2.52
N LEU A 3 -3.73 8.92 -2.24
CA LEU A 3 -4.11 8.53 -0.88
C LEU A 3 -3.25 7.35 -0.46
N GLY A 4 -2.55 7.48 0.67
CA GLY A 4 -1.74 6.41 1.25
C GLY A 4 -2.52 5.60 2.28
N HIS A 5 -2.45 4.29 2.20
CA HIS A 5 -2.97 3.37 3.22
C HIS A 5 -1.85 2.45 3.68
N ASN A 6 -1.41 2.65 4.94
CA ASN A 6 -0.41 1.79 5.55
C ASN A 6 -1.06 0.52 6.11
N VAL A 7 -0.41 -0.62 5.86
CA VAL A 7 -0.80 -1.94 6.34
C VAL A 7 0.36 -2.58 7.12
N TYR A 8 0.08 -3.65 7.85
CA TYR A 8 1.02 -4.21 8.84
C TYR A 8 1.99 -5.25 8.26
N GLY A 9 1.84 -5.61 6.99
CA GLY A 9 2.75 -6.56 6.35
C GLY A 9 2.66 -6.59 4.83
N PRO A 10 3.65 -7.17 4.14
CA PRO A 10 3.64 -7.28 2.67
C PRO A 10 2.46 -8.13 2.17
N LEU A 11 2.04 -9.15 2.91
CA LEU A 11 0.87 -9.96 2.56
C LEU A 11 -0.44 -9.13 2.53
N GLU A 12 -0.58 -8.17 3.44
CA GLU A 12 -1.75 -7.30 3.47
C GLU A 12 -1.78 -6.34 2.28
N VAL A 13 -0.61 -5.96 1.76
CA VAL A 13 -0.51 -5.20 0.50
C VAL A 13 -1.09 -6.03 -0.64
N ASP A 14 -0.66 -7.28 -0.79
CA ASP A 14 -1.17 -8.17 -1.85
C ASP A 14 -2.67 -8.40 -1.73
N GLN A 15 -3.16 -8.63 -0.51
CA GLN A 15 -4.58 -8.85 -0.24
C GLN A 15 -5.43 -7.62 -0.59
N ALA A 16 -5.01 -6.42 -0.17
CA ALA A 16 -5.71 -5.19 -0.46
C ALA A 16 -5.70 -4.85 -1.96
N MET A 17 -4.56 -5.04 -2.64
CA MET A 17 -4.44 -4.85 -4.08
C MET A 17 -5.38 -5.80 -4.84
N ALA A 18 -5.42 -7.09 -4.48
CA ALA A 18 -6.30 -8.06 -5.09
C ALA A 18 -7.78 -7.78 -4.78
N GLN A 19 -8.10 -7.28 -3.58
CA GLN A 19 -9.46 -6.84 -3.25
C GLN A 19 -9.89 -5.64 -4.09
N ALA A 20 -9.01 -4.66 -4.27
CA ALA A 20 -9.28 -3.48 -5.09
C ALA A 20 -9.52 -3.88 -6.56
N GLU A 21 -8.69 -4.74 -7.13
CA GLU A 21 -8.88 -5.26 -8.49
C GLU A 21 -10.23 -5.97 -8.65
N ARG A 22 -10.59 -6.87 -7.72
CA ARG A 22 -11.91 -7.54 -7.71
C ARG A 22 -13.08 -6.55 -7.59
N ALA A 23 -12.87 -5.40 -6.96
CA ALA A 23 -13.86 -4.33 -6.83
C ALA A 23 -13.92 -3.40 -8.07
N GLY A 24 -13.12 -3.67 -9.10
CA GLY A 24 -13.09 -2.89 -10.35
C GLY A 24 -12.06 -1.78 -10.38
N ALA A 25 -11.14 -1.72 -9.41
CA ALA A 25 -10.00 -0.82 -9.49
C ALA A 25 -9.03 -1.26 -10.59
N LYS A 26 -8.39 -0.28 -11.23
CA LYS A 26 -7.32 -0.52 -12.19
C LYS A 26 -5.98 -0.59 -11.46
N ILE A 27 -5.26 -1.71 -11.56
CA ILE A 27 -3.88 -1.77 -11.08
C ILE A 27 -3.00 -0.86 -11.95
N ILE A 28 -2.39 0.14 -11.33
CA ILE A 28 -1.50 1.11 -11.99
C ILE A 28 -0.05 0.64 -11.87
N LYS A 29 0.32 0.13 -10.71
CA LYS A 29 1.64 -0.44 -10.45
C LYS A 29 1.47 -1.68 -9.56
N PRO A 30 1.84 -2.88 -10.01
CA PRO A 30 1.82 -4.08 -9.19
C PRO A 30 2.63 -3.89 -7.90
N ALA A 31 2.28 -4.64 -6.86
CA ALA A 31 3.00 -4.60 -5.61
C ALA A 31 4.45 -5.10 -5.79
N HIS A 32 5.41 -4.37 -5.21
CA HIS A 32 6.84 -4.66 -5.34
C HIS A 32 7.61 -4.08 -4.14
N THR A 33 8.81 -4.60 -3.91
CA THR A 33 9.73 -4.07 -2.88
C THR A 33 10.10 -2.63 -3.19
N THR A 34 10.08 -1.77 -2.18
CA THR A 34 10.44 -0.35 -2.31
C THR A 34 11.93 -0.14 -2.02
N PHE A 35 12.46 1.03 -2.43
CA PHE A 35 13.88 1.36 -2.20
C PHE A 35 14.24 1.55 -0.72
N TYR A 36 13.25 1.80 0.14
CA TYR A 36 13.41 1.98 1.58
C TYR A 36 13.18 0.67 2.35
N GLY A 37 13.10 -0.48 1.66
CA GLY A 37 12.96 -1.79 2.29
C GLY A 37 11.52 -2.19 2.65
N GLY A 38 10.51 -1.42 2.23
CA GLY A 38 9.10 -1.76 2.36
C GLY A 38 8.55 -2.53 1.15
N TYR A 39 7.22 -2.62 1.08
CA TYR A 39 6.50 -3.27 -0.02
C TYR A 39 5.25 -2.44 -0.35
N ALA A 40 5.05 -2.09 -1.62
CA ALA A 40 3.94 -1.20 -1.99
C ALA A 40 3.43 -1.43 -3.41
N GLY A 41 2.15 -1.10 -3.61
CA GLY A 41 1.46 -1.14 -4.90
C GLY A 41 0.52 0.04 -5.08
N TYR A 42 0.11 0.29 -6.32
CA TYR A 42 -0.80 1.39 -6.67
C TYR A 42 -1.97 0.90 -7.50
N PHE A 43 -3.17 1.35 -7.15
CA PHE A 43 -4.37 1.19 -7.96
C PHE A 43 -5.15 2.49 -8.09
N GLN A 44 -5.93 2.62 -9.15
CA GLN A 44 -6.90 3.69 -9.32
C GLN A 44 -8.31 3.14 -9.09
N ASP A 45 -9.06 3.74 -8.17
CA ASP A 45 -10.44 3.32 -7.90
C ASP A 45 -11.39 3.70 -9.07
N PRO A 46 -12.62 3.17 -9.12
CA PRO A 46 -13.57 3.47 -10.19
C PRO A 46 -13.94 4.95 -10.34
N ASN A 47 -13.69 5.78 -9.33
CA ASN A 47 -13.93 7.22 -9.34
C ASN A 47 -12.69 8.01 -9.79
N GLY A 48 -11.58 7.34 -10.06
CA GLY A 48 -10.35 7.94 -10.55
C GLY A 48 -9.33 8.32 -9.48
N HIS A 49 -9.57 8.03 -8.20
CA HIS A 49 -8.59 8.33 -7.15
C HIS A 49 -7.44 7.34 -7.17
N LEU A 50 -6.21 7.84 -7.10
CA LEU A 50 -5.00 7.01 -7.03
C LEU A 50 -4.66 6.68 -5.58
N TRP A 51 -4.62 5.38 -5.28
CA TRP A 51 -4.28 4.83 -3.99
C TRP A 51 -2.89 4.20 -4.01
N GLU A 52 -2.17 4.36 -2.91
CA GLU A 52 -0.94 3.65 -2.61
C GLU A 52 -1.18 2.78 -1.38
N ILE A 53 -1.02 1.47 -1.51
CA ILE A 53 -1.03 0.54 -0.38
C ILE A 53 0.42 0.25 0.00
N VAL A 54 0.78 0.50 1.25
CA VAL A 54 2.17 0.50 1.72
C VAL A 54 2.31 -0.35 2.96
N TRP A 55 3.27 -1.27 2.95
CA TRP A 55 3.90 -1.74 4.16
C TRP A 55 5.26 -1.07 4.31
N ASN A 56 5.44 -0.31 5.40
CA ASN A 56 6.71 0.32 5.76
C ASN A 56 7.22 -0.28 7.09
N PRO A 57 8.34 -1.03 7.08
CA PRO A 57 8.85 -1.72 8.27
C PRO A 57 9.36 -0.79 9.38
N ASP A 58 9.51 0.51 9.11
CA ASP A 58 9.96 1.49 10.11
C ASP A 58 8.81 2.27 10.75
N LEU A 59 7.56 2.11 10.29
CA LEU A 59 6.40 2.75 10.92
C LEU A 59 6.21 2.30 12.37
N ASP A 60 6.32 1.00 12.63
CA ASP A 60 6.13 0.44 13.97
C ASP A 60 7.26 0.86 14.94
N LYS A 61 8.47 1.10 14.41
CA LYS A 61 9.62 1.57 15.21
C LYS A 61 9.43 3.02 15.65
N ALA A 62 8.83 3.84 14.80
CA ALA A 62 8.56 5.24 15.10
C ALA A 62 7.52 5.44 16.22
N GLU A 63 6.75 4.41 16.58
CA GLU A 63 5.85 4.43 17.75
C GLU A 63 6.56 4.03 19.04
N LEU A 64 7.61 3.21 18.96
CA LEU A 64 8.42 2.76 20.11
C LEU A 64 9.45 3.81 20.58
N ASP A 65 9.89 4.68 19.69
CA ASP A 65 10.90 5.73 19.99
C ASP A 65 10.29 7.06 20.49
N LYS A 66 9.01 7.07 20.89
CA LYS A 66 8.32 8.29 21.38
C LYS A 66 8.40 8.52 22.89
N ASP A 67 9.15 7.69 23.62
CA ASP A 67 9.35 7.79 25.08
C ASP A 67 10.71 8.43 25.46
#